data_AF-A0A7Y4RL28-F1
#
_entry.id   AF-A0A7Y4RL28-F1
#
_cell.length_a   1.000
_cell.length_b   1.000
_cell.length_c   1.000
_cell.angle_alpha   90.00
_cell.angle_beta   90.00
_cell.angle_gamma   90.00
#
_symmetry.space_group_name_H-M   'P 1'
#
loop_
_entity.id
_entity.type
_entity.pdbx_description
1 polymer ?
#
loop_
_entity_poly.entity_id
_entity_poly.type
_entity_poly.pdbx_seq_one_letter_code
_entity_poly.pdbx_strand_id
1 'polypeptide(L)'
;MVAGRDFWIVIWFGILLLGLLGLGASIYWGRETHWRNLDELLRAVGTITVSTGMLLLLRGVATGLGQGLLVAALLSFILAFIFGRKLSARPVKENAPTPDPPEPPQAVA
;
A
#
# COMPACT_ATOMS: atom_id res chain seq x y z
N MET A 1 -8.10 31.19 9.77
CA MET A 1 -9.42 30.65 9.38
C MET A 1 -9.43 29.18 9.76
N VAL A 2 -10.21 28.79 10.78
CA VAL A 2 -10.40 27.37 11.09
C VAL A 2 -11.11 26.79 9.88
N ALA A 3 -10.46 25.88 9.15
CA ALA A 3 -11.07 25.26 7.98
C ALA A 3 -12.37 24.59 8.45
N GLY A 4 -13.50 25.03 7.89
CA GLY A 4 -14.82 24.54 8.29
C GLY A 4 -14.95 23.05 8.05
N ARG A 5 -15.90 22.41 8.74
CA ARG A 5 -16.23 20.99 8.59
C ARG A 5 -16.30 20.54 7.12
N ASP A 6 -16.86 21.37 6.25
CA ASP A 6 -17.06 21.06 4.83
C ASP A 6 -15.74 20.93 4.06
N PHE A 7 -14.72 21.71 4.41
CA PHE A 7 -13.39 21.57 3.83
C PHE A 7 -12.78 20.20 4.13
N TRP A 8 -12.90 19.74 5.37
CA TRP A 8 -12.43 18.41 5.77
C TRP A 8 -13.20 17.29 5.07
N ILE A 9 -14.51 17.45 4.87
CA ILE A 9 -15.32 16.48 4.11
C ILE A 9 -14.77 16.32 2.69
N VAL A 10 -14.46 17.42 2.00
CA VAL A 10 -13.90 17.38 0.64
C VAL A 10 -12.55 16.64 0.63
N ILE A 11 -11.66 16.95 1.59
CA ILE A 11 -10.36 16.26 1.70
C ILE A 11 -10.56 14.76 1.89
N TRP A 12 -11.41 14.35 2.82
CA TRP A 12 -11.63 12.93 3.09
C TRP A 12 -12.29 12.21 1.91
N PHE A 13 -13.12 12.89 1.12
CA PHE A 13 -13.59 12.36 -0.16
C PHE A 13 -12.45 12.18 -1.16
N GLY A 14 -11.53 13.14 -1.26
CA GLY A 14 -10.34 13.01 -2.10
C GLY A 14 -9.48 11.80 -1.70
N ILE A 15 -9.22 11.62 -0.40
CA ILE A 15 -8.45 10.47 0.11
C ILE A 15 -9.19 9.16 -0.15
N LEU A 16 -10.53 9.14 0.00
CA LEU A 16 -11.34 7.96 -0.32
C LEU A 16 -11.20 7.56 -1.79
N LEU A 17 -11.26 8.53 -2.72
CA LEU A 17 -11.05 8.28 -4.14
C LEU A 17 -9.65 7.73 -4.42
N LEU A 18 -8.61 8.29 -3.79
CA LEU A 18 -7.24 7.75 -3.89
C LEU A 18 -7.16 6.31 -3.36
N GLY A 19 -7.83 6.01 -2.25
CA GLY A 19 -7.93 4.66 -1.70
C GLY A 19 -8.59 3.67 -2.67
N LEU A 20 -9.67 4.08 -3.33
CA LEU A 20 -10.37 3.27 -4.35
C LEU A 20 -9.49 3.01 -5.59
N LEU A 21 -8.78 4.04 -6.06
CA LEU A 21 -7.83 3.88 -7.17
C LEU A 21 -6.68 2.94 -6.80
N GLY A 22 -6.13 3.10 -5.58
CA GLY A 22 -5.11 2.21 -5.04
C GLY A 22 -5.63 0.77 -4.92
N LEU A 23 -6.88 0.57 -4.48
CA LEU A 23 -7.49 -0.75 -4.39
C LEU A 23 -7.63 -1.39 -5.77
N GLY A 24 -8.10 -0.64 -6.76
CA GLY A 24 -8.22 -1.11 -8.14
C GLY A 24 -6.87 -1.54 -8.73
N ALA A 25 -5.84 -0.72 -8.56
CA ALA A 25 -4.47 -1.02 -8.99
C ALA A 25 -3.92 -2.27 -8.26
N SER A 26 -4.10 -2.36 -6.95
CA SER A 26 -3.64 -3.50 -6.14
C SER A 26 -4.32 -4.80 -6.54
N ILE A 27 -5.62 -4.79 -6.85
CA ILE A 27 -6.33 -5.99 -7.33
C ILE A 27 -5.85 -6.38 -8.73
N TYR A 28 -5.72 -5.40 -9.62
CA TYR A 28 -5.25 -5.62 -10.99
C TYR A 28 -3.87 -6.29 -11.00
N TRP A 29 -2.91 -5.78 -10.24
CA TRP A 29 -1.57 -6.38 -10.13
C TRP A 29 -1.50 -7.59 -9.20
N GLY A 30 -2.39 -7.73 -8.23
CA GLY A 30 -2.44 -8.89 -7.34
C GLY A 30 -2.76 -10.17 -8.09
N ARG A 31 -3.59 -10.07 -9.14
CA ARG A 31 -3.90 -11.21 -10.01
C ARG A 31 -2.69 -11.67 -10.83
N GLU A 32 -1.88 -10.73 -11.32
CA GLU A 32 -0.69 -11.02 -12.13
C GLU A 32 0.48 -11.53 -11.26
N THR A 33 0.65 -10.97 -10.06
CA THR A 33 1.82 -11.22 -9.19
C THR A 33 1.60 -12.29 -8.11
N HIS A 34 0.50 -13.03 -8.18
CA HIS A 34 0.09 -14.01 -7.15
C HIS A 34 0.01 -13.40 -5.74
N TRP A 35 -0.61 -12.22 -5.62
CA TRP A 35 -0.83 -11.52 -4.35
C TRP A 35 0.44 -11.16 -3.58
N ARG A 36 1.58 -11.01 -4.29
CA ARG A 36 2.81 -10.48 -3.69
C ARG A 36 2.70 -9.04 -3.22
N ASN A 37 1.67 -8.30 -3.62
CA ASN A 37 1.39 -6.93 -3.23
C ASN A 37 0.32 -6.82 -2.12
N LEU A 38 0.26 -7.84 -1.24
CA LEU A 38 -0.75 -7.88 -0.18
C LEU A 38 -0.67 -6.65 0.75
N ASP A 39 0.51 -6.10 0.97
CA ASP A 39 0.70 -4.88 1.76
C ASP A 39 0.06 -3.64 1.12
N GLU A 40 0.15 -3.50 -0.21
CA GLU A 40 -0.52 -2.42 -0.96
C GLU A 40 -2.04 -2.57 -0.92
N LEU A 41 -2.53 -3.80 -1.03
CA LEU A 41 -3.96 -4.09 -0.90
C LEU A 41 -4.47 -3.70 0.49
N LEU A 42 -3.78 -4.12 1.56
CA LEU A 42 -4.15 -3.77 2.92
C LEU A 42 -4.07 -2.26 3.16
N ARG A 43 -3.07 -1.56 2.60
CA ARG A 43 -3.02 -0.09 2.65
C ARG A 43 -4.23 0.54 1.98
N ALA A 44 -4.62 0.07 0.80
CA ALA A 44 -5.78 0.60 0.09
C ALA A 44 -7.08 0.40 0.90
N VAL A 45 -7.29 -0.81 1.45
CA VAL A 45 -8.43 -1.11 2.32
C VAL A 45 -8.40 -0.24 3.57
N GLY A 46 -7.25 -0.10 4.23
CA GLY A 46 -7.06 0.78 5.39
C GLY A 46 -7.42 2.24 5.08
N THR A 47 -6.96 2.76 3.94
CA THR A 47 -7.26 4.11 3.45
C THR A 47 -8.76 4.34 3.20
N ILE A 48 -9.44 3.38 2.58
CA ILE A 48 -10.90 3.45 2.37
C ILE A 48 -11.64 3.43 3.71
N THR A 49 -11.23 2.54 4.60
CA THR A 49 -11.85 2.35 5.92
C THR A 49 -11.69 3.60 6.79
N VAL A 50 -10.48 4.16 6.89
CA VAL A 50 -10.22 5.39 7.67
C VAL A 50 -10.97 6.58 7.10
N SER A 51 -11.01 6.72 5.77
CA SER A 51 -11.69 7.84 5.11
C SER A 51 -13.19 7.77 5.33
N THR A 52 -13.78 6.58 5.22
CA THR A 52 -15.19 6.35 5.52
C THR A 52 -15.51 6.66 6.99
N GLY A 53 -14.67 6.17 7.92
CA GLY A 53 -14.82 6.45 9.35
C GLY A 53 -14.79 7.94 9.66
N MET A 54 -13.84 8.69 9.08
CA MET A 54 -13.75 10.13 9.25
C MET A 54 -14.92 10.89 8.64
N LEU A 55 -15.41 10.48 7.47
CA LEU A 55 -16.60 11.09 6.86
C LEU A 55 -17.86 10.89 7.73
N LEU A 56 -18.03 9.71 8.33
CA LEU A 56 -19.13 9.45 9.28
C LEU A 56 -19.04 10.35 10.52
N LEU A 57 -17.85 10.43 11.13
CA LEU A 57 -17.62 11.29 12.30
C LEU A 57 -17.84 12.76 11.99
N LEU A 58 -17.34 13.25 10.85
CA LEU A 58 -17.53 14.64 10.44
C LEU A 58 -19.00 14.96 10.16
N ARG A 59 -19.76 14.02 9.58
CA ARG A 59 -21.21 14.18 9.39
C ARG A 59 -22.02 14.00 10.66
N GLY A 60 -21.41 13.54 11.75
CA GLY A 60 -22.09 13.23 13.02
C GLY A 60 -23.04 12.03 12.92
N VAL A 61 -22.90 11.19 11.89
CA VAL A 61 -23.77 10.03 11.65
C VAL A 61 -23.06 8.76 12.07
N ALA A 62 -23.77 7.87 12.77
CA ALA A 62 -23.27 6.55 13.17
C ALA A 62 -21.87 6.61 13.81
N THR A 63 -21.69 7.50 14.79
CA THR A 63 -20.39 7.79 15.41
C THR A 63 -19.67 6.55 15.95
N GLY A 64 -20.40 5.58 16.52
CA GLY A 64 -19.84 4.30 16.94
C GLY A 64 -19.26 3.47 15.79
N LEU A 65 -19.94 3.42 14.63
CA LEU A 65 -19.39 2.79 13.43
C LEU A 65 -18.16 3.55 12.91
N GLY A 66 -18.21 4.88 12.94
CA GLY A 66 -17.06 5.72 12.58
C GLY A 66 -15.82 5.37 13.39
N GLN A 67 -15.94 5.29 14.72
CA GLN A 67 -14.85 4.88 15.61
C GLN A 67 -14.39 3.43 15.33
N GLY A 68 -15.32 2.50 15.16
CA GLY A 68 -15.00 1.11 14.81
C GLY A 68 -14.20 0.99 13.51
N LEU A 69 -14.56 1.77 12.49
CA LEU A 69 -13.82 1.85 11.24
C LEU A 69 -12.41 2.41 11.43
N LEU A 70 -12.21 3.42 12.29
CA LEU A 70 -10.87 3.92 12.59
C LEU A 70 -9.98 2.85 13.23
N VAL A 71 -10.52 2.06 14.17
CA VAL A 71 -9.79 0.94 14.79
C VAL A 71 -9.47 -0.13 13.75
N ALA A 72 -10.44 -0.51 12.92
CA ALA A 72 -10.22 -1.48 11.84
C ALA A 72 -9.16 -1.01 10.84
N ALA A 73 -9.18 0.28 10.47
CA ALA A 73 -8.17 0.88 9.61
C ALA A 73 -6.78 0.82 10.23
N LEU A 74 -6.65 1.14 11.52
CA LEU A 74 -5.38 1.05 12.24
C LEU A 74 -4.83 -0.38 12.19
N LEU A 75 -5.66 -1.39 12.49
CA LEU A 75 -5.26 -2.80 12.40
C LEU A 75 -4.83 -3.17 10.98
N SER A 76 -5.54 -2.68 9.96
CA SER A 76 -5.20 -2.91 8.56
C SER A 76 -3.81 -2.33 8.20
N PHE A 77 -3.48 -1.13 8.65
CA PHE A 77 -2.16 -0.53 8.44
C PHE A 77 -1.04 -1.27 9.19
N ILE A 78 -1.30 -1.73 10.41
CA ILE A 78 -0.34 -2.55 11.16
C ILE A 78 -0.06 -3.85 10.41
N LEU A 79 -1.10 -4.53 9.94
CA LEU A 79 -0.95 -5.75 9.16
C LEU A 79 -0.21 -5.48 7.85
N ALA A 80 -0.56 -4.42 7.11
CA ALA A 80 0.14 -4.02 5.89
C ALA A 80 1.65 -3.84 6.14
N PHE A 81 2.01 -3.20 7.26
CA PHE A 81 3.40 -3.00 7.63
C PHE A 81 4.13 -4.32 7.93
N ILE A 82 3.48 -5.25 8.64
CA ILE A 82 4.04 -6.58 8.94
C ILE A 82 4.22 -7.40 7.65
N PHE A 83 3.24 -7.41 6.76
CA PHE A 83 3.31 -8.15 5.50
C PHE A 83 4.32 -7.55 4.53
N GLY A 84 4.40 -6.22 4.43
CA GLY A 84 5.38 -5.54 3.58
C GLY A 84 6.83 -5.85 3.97
N ARG A 85 7.12 -5.93 5.28
CA ARG A 85 8.45 -6.33 5.77
C ARG A 85 8.88 -7.73 5.32
N LYS A 86 7.94 -8.67 5.20
CA LYS A 86 8.25 -10.06 4.79
C LYS A 86 8.62 -10.16 3.30
N LEU A 87 8.12 -9.24 2.47
CA LEU A 87 8.36 -9.22 1.03
C LEU A 87 9.71 -8.57 0.67
N SER A 88 10.11 -7.51 1.37
CA SER A 88 11.43 -6.88 1.20
C SER A 88 12.61 -7.77 1.60
N ALA A 89 12.37 -8.83 2.39
CA ALA A 89 13.40 -9.73 2.87
C ALA A 89 13.86 -10.80 1.86
N ARG A 90 13.29 -10.83 0.64
CA ARG A 90 13.86 -11.65 -0.45
C ARG A 90 14.98 -10.85 -1.13
N PRO A 91 16.26 -11.17 -0.88
CA PRO A 91 17.33 -10.51 -1.61
C PRO A 91 17.14 -10.79 -3.10
N VAL A 92 17.23 -9.73 -3.91
CA VAL A 92 17.54 -9.86 -5.33
C VAL A 92 18.80 -10.71 -5.37
N LYS A 93 18.72 -11.93 -5.91
CA LYS A 93 19.92 -12.62 -6.40
C LYS A 93 20.43 -11.74 -7.53
N GLU A 94 21.20 -10.74 -7.15
CA GLU A 94 22.03 -9.94 -8.03
C GLU A 94 22.86 -10.95 -8.80
N ASN A 95 22.70 -10.94 -10.11
CA ASN A 95 23.44 -11.81 -11.02
C ASN A 95 24.92 -11.60 -10.73
N ALA A 96 25.53 -12.54 -9.99
CA ALA A 96 26.98 -12.57 -9.85
C ALA A 96 27.55 -12.59 -11.27
N PRO A 97 28.44 -11.65 -11.64
CA PRO A 97 29.10 -11.69 -12.93
C PRO A 97 29.77 -13.05 -13.03
N THR A 98 29.40 -13.82 -14.05
CA THR A 98 30.14 -15.05 -14.35
C THR A 98 31.55 -14.58 -14.72
N PRO A 99 32.62 -14.98 -14.00
CA PRO A 99 33.96 -14.54 -14.36
C PRO A 99 34.24 -15.03 -15.77
N ASP A 100 34.61 -14.11 -16.66
CA ASP A 100 34.95 -14.43 -18.04
C ASP A 100 36.06 -15.49 -18.08
N PRO A 101 36.00 -16.46 -19.01
CA PRO A 101 37.05 -17.47 -19.15
C PRO A 101 38.42 -16.80 -19.41
N PRO A 102 39.52 -17.32 -18.87
CA PRO A 102 40.85 -16.76 -19.09
C PRO A 102 41.19 -16.74 -20.59
N GLU A 103 41.65 -15.59 -21.05
CA GLU A 103 42.05 -15.32 -22.44
C GLU A 103 43.16 -16.31 -22.87
N PRO A 104 43.04 -16.96 -24.05
CA PRO A 104 44.05 -17.92 -24.50
C PRO A 104 45.39 -17.22 -24.76
N PRO A 105 46.53 -17.91 -24.52
CA PRO A 105 47.85 -17.30 -24.62
C PRO A 105 48.09 -16.79 -26.04
N GLN A 106 48.42 -15.50 -26.15
CA GLN A 106 48.79 -14.87 -27.40
C GLN A 106 50.03 -15.57 -27.96
N ALA A 107 49.89 -16.17 -29.14
CA ALA A 107 51.00 -16.75 -29.86
C ALA A 107 51.97 -15.63 -30.25
N VAL A 108 53.16 -15.65 -29.66
CA VAL A 108 54.27 -14.79 -30.05
C VAL A 108 54.77 -15.29 -31.40
N ALA A 109 54.76 -14.40 -32.40
CA ALA A 109 55.27 -14.63 -33.75
C ALA A 109 56.81 -14.62 -33.79
#